data_AF-A0A1Y4AH09-F1
#
_entry.id   AF-A0A1Y4AH09-F1
#
_cell.length_a   1.000
_cell.length_b   1.000
_cell.length_c   1.000
_cell.angle_alpha   90.00
_cell.angle_beta   90.00
_cell.angle_gamma   90.00
#
_symmetry.space_group_name_H-M   'P 1'
#
loop_
_entity.id
_entity.type
_entity.pdbx_description
1 polymer ?
#
loop_
_entity_poly.entity_id
_entity_poly.type
_entity_poly.pdbx_seq_one_letter_code
_entity_poly.pdbx_strand_id
1 'polypeptide(L)'
;MKLLGCGGSGFPVAGVCARATLAGASPPSPHIIAQLAACACTLVDMRKIADIRTFEDRALLRWISRASALAFGAGALATAGLAVALRVFVPSALDPALAGLLGACAFSSALLLGWLVALVAASMVALLAHELVHALFFKLLAPSGARVTFGANWSAGMLFACAEGIVYARRRYLTIVIAPTVVVTALVLIIGVAFGTPVLGCAVAAIHLCGCAGDWYYVRTICRNPAIAYCEDTTWGVRLFGEGEEARA
;
A
#
# COMPACT_ATOMS: atom_id res chain seq x y z
N MET A 1 -66.73 8.82 -15.07
CA MET A 1 -67.71 7.94 -14.39
C MET A 1 -66.96 7.07 -13.40
N LYS A 2 -67.30 7.25 -12.12
CA LYS A 2 -67.03 6.44 -10.91
C LYS A 2 -67.13 4.91 -11.25
N LEU A 3 -66.35 3.94 -10.75
CA LEU A 3 -66.09 3.50 -9.37
C LEU A 3 -65.02 2.36 -9.32
N LEU A 4 -64.22 2.35 -8.24
CA LEU A 4 -63.74 1.25 -7.36
C LEU A 4 -63.37 -0.16 -7.86
N GLY A 5 -62.27 -0.68 -7.28
CA GLY A 5 -62.40 -1.79 -6.31
C GLY A 5 -61.37 -2.95 -6.37
N CYS A 6 -60.49 -3.00 -5.36
CA CYS A 6 -59.85 -4.15 -4.67
C CYS A 6 -59.27 -5.37 -5.41
N GLY A 7 -58.06 -5.79 -5.00
CA GLY A 7 -57.68 -7.22 -4.97
C GLY A 7 -56.18 -7.57 -5.03
N GLY A 8 -55.54 -7.68 -3.85
CA GLY A 8 -54.62 -8.76 -3.42
C GLY A 8 -53.43 -9.30 -4.27
N SER A 9 -52.32 -9.51 -3.54
CA SER A 9 -51.17 -10.44 -3.76
C SER A 9 -50.11 -10.06 -4.81
N GLY A 10 -48.79 -10.12 -4.57
CA GLY A 10 -48.00 -10.53 -3.40
C GLY A 10 -46.49 -10.29 -3.62
N PHE A 11 -45.77 -10.26 -2.49
CA PHE A 11 -44.30 -10.31 -2.28
C PHE A 11 -43.44 -9.09 -2.66
N PRO A 12 -42.78 -8.50 -1.64
CA PRO A 12 -41.32 -8.60 -1.60
C PRO A 12 -40.78 -9.14 -0.26
N VAL A 13 -39.60 -9.73 -0.38
CA VAL A 13 -38.83 -10.53 0.58
C VAL A 13 -38.39 -9.71 1.79
N ALA A 14 -38.54 -10.32 2.97
CA ALA A 14 -38.19 -9.78 4.27
C ALA A 14 -36.67 -9.69 4.50
N GLY A 15 -36.22 -8.56 5.05
CA GLY A 15 -34.98 -8.43 5.82
C GLY A 15 -35.34 -7.84 7.18
N VAL A 16 -35.41 -8.69 8.20
CA VAL A 16 -35.88 -8.37 9.55
C VAL A 16 -34.89 -7.44 10.25
N CYS A 17 -35.39 -6.31 10.73
CA CYS A 17 -34.76 -5.42 11.69
C CYS A 17 -35.12 -5.91 13.11
N ALA A 18 -34.14 -6.39 13.88
CA ALA A 18 -34.34 -6.75 15.28
C ALA A 18 -33.67 -5.72 16.19
N ARG A 19 -34.51 -4.90 16.82
CA ARG A 19 -34.17 -3.93 17.87
C ARG A 19 -34.11 -4.68 19.20
N ALA A 20 -32.91 -4.81 19.79
CA ALA A 20 -32.76 -5.34 21.14
C ALA A 20 -32.63 -4.19 22.15
N THR A 21 -33.67 -4.01 22.95
CA THR A 21 -33.71 -3.16 24.14
C THR A 21 -32.91 -3.83 25.26
N LEU A 22 -31.81 -3.23 25.71
CA LEU A 22 -31.09 -3.64 26.92
C LEU A 22 -31.58 -2.81 28.12
N ALA A 23 -32.58 -3.32 28.83
CA ALA A 23 -32.88 -2.93 30.20
C ALA A 23 -32.21 -3.97 31.12
N GLY A 24 -31.19 -3.58 31.88
CA GLY A 24 -30.61 -4.45 32.92
C GLY A 24 -29.09 -4.41 33.14
N ALA A 25 -28.34 -3.41 32.66
CA ALA A 25 -26.92 -3.30 32.99
C ALA A 25 -26.71 -2.48 34.27
N SER A 26 -25.99 -3.03 35.24
CA SER A 26 -25.45 -2.31 36.41
C SER A 26 -24.60 -1.11 35.94
N PRO A 27 -24.54 -0.01 36.72
CA PRO A 27 -23.76 1.16 36.32
C PRO A 27 -22.29 0.73 36.12
N PRO A 28 -21.67 1.10 34.99
CA PRO A 28 -20.29 0.74 34.71
C PRO A 28 -19.38 1.28 35.82
N SER A 29 -18.39 0.47 36.21
CA SER A 29 -17.42 0.84 37.24
C SER A 29 -16.74 2.17 36.91
N PRO A 30 -16.33 2.98 37.91
CA PRO A 30 -15.83 4.35 37.69
C PRO A 30 -14.63 4.43 36.73
N HIS A 31 -13.86 3.34 36.59
CA HIS A 31 -12.79 3.23 35.59
C HIS A 31 -13.30 3.12 34.14
N ILE A 32 -14.44 2.45 33.93
CA ILE A 32 -15.12 2.36 32.63
C ILE A 32 -15.77 3.71 32.28
N ILE A 33 -16.33 4.43 33.26
CA ILE A 33 -16.85 5.78 33.06
C ILE A 33 -15.70 6.76 32.72
N ALA A 34 -14.55 6.65 33.39
CA ALA A 34 -13.36 7.44 33.06
C ALA A 34 -12.79 7.10 31.67
N GLN A 35 -12.83 5.83 31.25
CA GLN A 35 -12.42 5.42 29.89
C GLN A 35 -13.43 5.83 28.82
N LEU A 36 -14.74 5.78 29.09
CA LEU A 36 -15.77 6.28 28.18
C LEU A 36 -15.76 7.82 28.11
N ALA A 37 -15.47 8.50 29.22
CA ALA A 37 -15.25 9.95 29.23
C ALA A 37 -13.96 10.32 28.49
N ALA A 38 -12.88 9.56 28.64
CA ALA A 38 -11.65 9.76 27.86
C ALA A 38 -11.84 9.41 26.37
N CYS A 39 -12.68 8.42 26.03
CA CYS A 39 -13.03 8.06 24.65
C CYS A 39 -13.99 9.07 24.01
N ALA A 40 -14.90 9.66 24.80
CA ALA A 40 -15.76 10.77 24.38
C ALA A 40 -15.00 12.11 24.27
N CYS A 41 -13.86 12.26 24.96
CA CYS A 41 -13.02 13.47 24.93
C CYS A 41 -12.00 13.50 23.78
N THR A 42 -12.03 12.53 22.85
CA THR A 42 -11.24 12.57 21.60
C THR A 42 -12.07 12.22 20.37
N LEU A 43 -13.32 12.68 20.29
CA LEU A 43 -13.82 13.11 18.99
C LEU A 43 -13.11 14.42 18.68
N VAL A 44 -11.84 14.30 18.24
CA VAL A 44 -11.19 15.42 17.56
C VAL A 44 -12.10 15.72 16.38
N ASP A 45 -12.68 16.91 16.40
CA ASP A 45 -13.44 17.40 15.27
C ASP A 45 -12.47 17.47 14.09
N MET A 46 -12.71 16.65 13.08
CA MET A 46 -11.79 16.44 11.96
C MET A 46 -12.41 16.99 10.69
N ARG A 47 -11.78 18.01 10.12
CA ARG A 47 -12.21 18.60 8.86
C ARG A 47 -11.58 17.82 7.73
N LYS A 48 -12.41 17.25 6.86
CA LYS A 48 -11.94 16.62 5.63
C LYS A 48 -11.26 17.66 4.73
N ILE A 49 -9.99 17.43 4.41
CA ILE A 49 -9.17 18.28 3.54
C ILE A 49 -9.22 17.76 2.10
N ALA A 50 -9.09 16.44 1.91
CA ALA A 50 -9.05 15.83 0.60
C ALA A 50 -9.50 14.37 0.62
N ASP A 51 -9.99 13.90 -0.53
CA ASP A 51 -10.34 12.51 -0.80
C ASP A 51 -9.67 12.10 -2.12
N ILE A 52 -8.56 11.38 -2.01
CA ILE A 52 -7.77 10.99 -3.17
C ILE A 52 -8.31 9.65 -3.67
N ARG A 53 -8.90 9.68 -4.87
CA ARG A 53 -9.40 8.49 -5.57
C ARG A 53 -8.29 7.99 -6.51
N THR A 54 -7.48 7.05 -6.03
CA THR A 54 -6.21 6.64 -6.66
C THR A 54 -6.39 6.18 -8.11
N PHE A 55 -7.52 5.56 -8.42
CA PHE A 55 -7.80 5.05 -9.76
C PHE A 55 -8.48 6.05 -10.71
N GLU A 56 -9.00 7.16 -10.17
CA GLU A 56 -9.80 8.13 -10.94
C GLU A 56 -9.04 9.46 -11.14
N ASP A 57 -8.12 9.79 -10.22
CA ASP A 57 -7.35 11.02 -10.28
C ASP A 57 -6.26 10.96 -11.37
N ARG A 58 -6.56 11.57 -12.52
CA ARG A 58 -5.63 11.65 -13.66
C ARG A 58 -4.35 12.42 -13.34
N ALA A 59 -4.37 13.37 -12.41
CA ALA A 59 -3.16 14.11 -12.03
C ALA A 59 -2.23 13.21 -11.21
N LEU A 60 -2.78 12.45 -10.26
CA LEU A 60 -2.08 11.41 -9.51
C LEU A 60 -1.54 10.34 -10.47
N LEU A 61 -2.36 9.78 -11.36
CA LEU A 61 -1.92 8.72 -12.27
C LEU A 61 -0.78 9.17 -13.19
N ARG A 62 -0.85 10.39 -13.75
CA ARG A 62 0.26 10.97 -14.52
C ARG A 62 1.53 11.15 -13.69
N TRP A 63 1.38 11.53 -12.42
CA TRP A 63 2.52 11.66 -11.52
C TRP A 63 3.15 10.29 -11.22
N ILE A 64 2.33 9.28 -10.90
CA ILE A 64 2.77 7.90 -10.67
C ILE A 64 3.51 7.39 -11.90
N SER A 65 2.93 7.50 -13.10
CA SER A 65 3.59 7.02 -14.32
C SER A 65 4.95 7.67 -14.56
N ARG A 66 5.10 8.98 -14.29
CA ARG A 66 6.38 9.69 -14.42
C ARG A 66 7.38 9.25 -13.35
N ALA A 67 6.93 9.12 -12.11
CA ALA A 67 7.78 8.68 -11.01
C ALA A 67 8.25 7.24 -11.22
N SER A 68 7.37 6.32 -11.63
CA SER A 68 7.72 4.95 -11.99
C SER A 68 8.67 4.90 -13.19
N ALA A 69 8.47 5.73 -14.23
CA ALA A 69 9.40 5.79 -15.37
C ALA A 69 10.80 6.30 -14.97
N LEU A 70 10.87 7.29 -14.09
CA LEU A 70 12.14 7.79 -13.54
C LEU A 70 12.82 6.73 -12.65
N ALA A 71 12.06 6.06 -11.78
CA ALA A 71 12.57 4.97 -10.94
C ALA A 71 13.10 3.81 -11.81
N PHE A 72 12.34 3.43 -12.85
CA PHE A 72 12.75 2.40 -13.79
C PHE A 72 14.03 2.79 -14.53
N GLY A 73 14.10 4.00 -15.09
CA GLY A 73 15.29 4.48 -15.80
C GLY A 73 16.52 4.55 -14.91
N ALA A 74 16.38 5.15 -13.71
CA ALA A 74 17.48 5.24 -12.75
C ALA A 74 17.93 3.85 -12.27
N GLY A 75 16.97 2.96 -11.99
CA GLY A 75 17.24 1.59 -11.57
C GLY A 75 17.89 0.74 -12.66
N ALA A 76 17.47 0.89 -13.93
CA ALA A 76 18.09 0.21 -15.06
C ALA A 76 19.54 0.69 -15.27
N LEU A 77 19.79 2.00 -15.16
CA LEU A 77 21.14 2.56 -15.21
C LEU A 77 22.01 2.06 -14.04
N ALA A 78 21.48 2.03 -12.82
CA ALA A 78 22.18 1.51 -11.66
C ALA A 78 22.50 0.01 -11.80
N THR A 79 21.55 -0.79 -12.30
CA THR A 79 21.72 -2.23 -12.56
C THR A 79 22.79 -2.48 -13.62
N ALA A 80 22.73 -1.76 -14.74
CA ALA A 80 23.73 -1.86 -15.80
C ALA A 80 25.12 -1.40 -15.32
N GLY A 81 25.17 -0.28 -14.60
CA GLY A 81 26.41 0.23 -13.99
C GLY A 81 27.02 -0.77 -13.00
N LEU A 82 26.19 -1.41 -12.16
CA LEU A 82 26.62 -2.47 -11.25
C LEU A 82 27.17 -3.67 -12.02
N ALA A 83 26.47 -4.15 -13.06
CA ALA A 83 26.95 -5.27 -13.88
C ALA A 83 28.32 -5.00 -14.51
N VAL A 84 28.50 -3.80 -15.08
CA VAL A 84 29.79 -3.36 -15.64
C VAL A 84 30.87 -3.24 -14.56
N ALA A 85 30.54 -2.64 -13.41
CA ALA A 85 31.49 -2.50 -12.30
C ALA A 85 31.94 -3.86 -11.77
N LEU A 86 31.02 -4.80 -11.54
CA LEU A 86 31.34 -6.16 -11.11
C LEU A 86 32.19 -6.88 -12.18
N ARG A 87 31.84 -6.74 -13.47
CA ARG A 87 32.63 -7.31 -14.57
C ARG A 87 34.08 -6.80 -14.61
N VAL A 88 34.33 -5.56 -14.21
CA VAL A 88 35.67 -4.94 -14.25
C VAL A 88 36.45 -5.19 -12.96
N PHE A 89 35.83 -5.02 -11.80
CA PHE A 89 36.52 -4.98 -10.52
C PHE A 89 36.39 -6.26 -9.69
N VAL A 90 35.26 -6.96 -9.78
CA VAL A 90 35.00 -8.20 -8.99
C VAL A 90 34.26 -9.24 -9.85
N PRO A 91 34.90 -9.80 -10.90
CA PRO A 91 34.19 -10.62 -11.89
C PRO A 91 33.54 -11.87 -11.31
N SER A 92 34.08 -12.39 -10.20
CA SER A 92 33.53 -13.54 -9.46
C SER A 92 32.19 -13.26 -8.79
N ALA A 93 31.82 -11.98 -8.61
CA ALA A 93 30.54 -11.57 -8.01
C ALA A 93 29.49 -11.22 -9.08
N LEU A 94 29.83 -11.24 -10.37
CA LEU A 94 28.87 -11.02 -11.44
C LEU A 94 27.96 -12.25 -11.59
N ASP A 95 26.65 -12.00 -11.69
CA ASP A 95 25.65 -13.03 -11.92
C ASP A 95 26.08 -13.97 -13.08
N PRO A 96 26.07 -15.30 -12.92
CA PRO A 96 26.62 -16.24 -13.91
C PRO A 96 26.02 -16.10 -15.32
N ALA A 97 24.72 -15.80 -15.40
CA ALA A 97 24.02 -15.53 -16.66
C ALA A 97 24.58 -14.30 -17.39
N LEU A 98 24.87 -13.23 -16.64
CA LEU A 98 25.42 -11.99 -17.19
C LEU A 98 26.91 -12.11 -17.51
N ALA A 99 27.66 -12.92 -16.76
CA ALA A 99 29.04 -13.25 -17.09
C ALA A 99 29.15 -13.88 -18.48
N GLY A 100 28.26 -14.83 -18.82
CA GLY A 100 28.19 -15.41 -20.16
C GLY A 100 27.74 -14.40 -21.23
N LEU A 101 26.73 -13.58 -20.93
CA LEU A 101 26.22 -12.55 -21.85
C LEU A 101 27.25 -11.47 -22.17
N LEU A 102 28.07 -11.07 -21.19
CA LEU A 102 29.11 -10.04 -21.31
C LEU A 102 30.47 -10.61 -21.73
N GLY A 103 30.52 -11.86 -22.21
CA GLY A 103 31.73 -12.48 -22.77
C GLY A 103 32.84 -12.76 -21.75
N ALA A 104 32.50 -12.88 -20.46
CA ALA A 104 33.45 -13.31 -19.43
C ALA A 104 33.62 -14.84 -19.40
N CYS A 105 32.61 -15.59 -19.84
CA CYS A 105 32.63 -17.04 -19.98
C CYS A 105 31.73 -17.49 -21.15
N ALA A 106 31.62 -18.80 -21.38
CA ALA A 106 30.76 -19.34 -22.41
C ALA A 106 29.28 -18.97 -22.15
N PHE A 107 28.60 -18.48 -23.18
CA PHE A 107 27.18 -18.15 -23.09
C PHE A 107 26.32 -19.40 -22.86
N SER A 108 25.34 -19.28 -21.96
CA SER A 108 24.33 -20.31 -21.70
C SER A 108 22.95 -19.69 -21.76
N SER A 109 22.16 -20.06 -22.77
CA SER A 109 20.76 -19.64 -22.91
C SER A 109 19.89 -20.10 -21.73
N ALA A 110 20.20 -21.28 -21.17
CA ALA A 110 19.49 -21.80 -20.00
C ALA A 110 19.72 -20.93 -18.75
N LEU A 111 20.96 -20.47 -18.52
CA LEU A 111 21.25 -19.55 -17.41
C LEU A 111 20.61 -18.18 -17.62
N LEU A 112 20.63 -17.66 -18.84
CA LEU A 112 19.95 -16.39 -19.16
C LEU A 112 18.44 -16.50 -18.96
N LEU A 113 17.82 -17.57 -19.46
CA LEU A 113 16.38 -17.81 -19.26
C LEU A 113 16.05 -17.95 -17.77
N GLY A 114 16.86 -18.70 -17.01
CA GLY A 114 16.70 -18.84 -15.56
C GLY A 114 16.78 -17.49 -14.84
N TRP A 115 17.71 -16.63 -15.24
CA TRP A 115 17.85 -15.27 -14.69
C TRP A 115 16.63 -14.41 -15.00
N LEU A 116 16.11 -14.45 -16.23
CA LEU A 116 14.90 -13.71 -16.63
C LEU A 116 13.64 -14.22 -15.91
N VAL A 117 13.48 -15.54 -15.75
CA VAL A 117 12.39 -16.13 -14.99
C VAL A 117 12.48 -15.73 -13.52
N ALA A 118 13.69 -15.77 -12.93
CA ALA A 118 13.92 -15.34 -11.56
C ALA A 118 13.61 -13.85 -11.38
N LEU A 119 13.94 -13.00 -12.35
CA LEU A 119 13.62 -11.56 -12.30
C LEU A 119 12.11 -11.35 -12.20
N VAL A 120 11.33 -12.00 -13.07
CA VAL A 120 9.86 -11.88 -13.06
C VAL A 120 9.29 -12.45 -11.76
N ALA A 121 9.68 -13.65 -11.37
CA ALA A 121 9.17 -14.31 -10.17
C ALA A 121 9.50 -13.52 -8.89
N ALA A 122 10.75 -13.09 -8.72
CA ALA A 122 11.20 -12.32 -7.57
C ALA A 122 10.53 -10.93 -7.53
N SER A 123 10.28 -10.30 -8.67
CA SER A 123 9.54 -9.03 -8.73
C SER A 123 8.09 -9.20 -8.25
N MET A 124 7.41 -10.28 -8.65
CA MET A 124 6.07 -10.58 -8.13
C MET A 124 6.08 -10.82 -6.63
N VAL A 125 7.05 -11.59 -6.13
CA VAL A 125 7.22 -11.80 -4.68
C VAL A 125 7.49 -10.49 -3.96
N ALA A 126 8.30 -9.59 -4.52
CA ALA A 126 8.58 -8.28 -3.93
C ALA A 126 7.32 -7.40 -3.85
N LEU A 127 6.45 -7.41 -4.86
CA LEU A 127 5.18 -6.68 -4.82
C LEU A 127 4.17 -7.30 -3.82
N LEU A 128 4.16 -8.63 -3.66
CA LEU A 128 3.37 -9.25 -2.60
C LEU A 128 3.90 -8.90 -1.20
N ALA A 129 5.23 -8.91 -1.04
CA ALA A 129 5.89 -8.50 0.19
C ALA A 129 5.64 -7.01 0.49
N HIS A 130 5.52 -6.17 -0.53
CA HIS A 130 5.17 -4.76 -0.40
C HIS A 130 3.84 -4.58 0.34
N GLU A 131 2.78 -5.21 -0.15
CA GLU A 131 1.47 -5.15 0.49
C GLU A 131 1.46 -5.79 1.88
N LEU A 132 2.24 -6.86 2.08
CA LEU A 132 2.37 -7.49 3.40
C LEU A 132 3.02 -6.55 4.42
N VAL A 133 4.03 -5.77 4.00
CA VAL A 133 4.65 -4.76 4.88
C VAL A 133 3.66 -3.66 5.20
N HIS A 134 2.89 -3.14 4.22
CA HIS A 134 1.80 -2.20 4.50
C HIS A 134 0.84 -2.78 5.55
N ALA A 135 0.33 -4.00 5.32
CA ALA A 135 -0.60 -4.67 6.23
C ALA A 135 -0.04 -4.88 7.64
N LEU A 136 1.22 -5.26 7.75
CA LEU A 136 1.90 -5.41 9.03
C LEU A 136 1.94 -4.07 9.77
N PHE A 137 2.34 -2.99 9.10
CA PHE A 137 2.43 -1.67 9.73
C PHE A 137 1.06 -1.07 10.06
N PHE A 138 0.05 -1.28 9.22
CA PHE A 138 -1.34 -0.97 9.56
C PHE A 138 -1.74 -1.66 10.87
N LYS A 139 -1.50 -2.97 10.98
CA LYS A 139 -1.86 -3.73 12.18
C LYS A 139 -1.07 -3.33 13.43
N LEU A 140 0.24 -3.06 13.29
CA LEU A 140 1.10 -2.68 14.40
C LEU A 140 0.78 -1.28 14.96
N LEU A 141 0.25 -0.38 14.13
CA LEU A 141 0.00 1.02 14.49
C LEU A 141 -1.48 1.32 14.73
N ALA A 142 -2.36 0.34 14.54
CA ALA A 142 -3.79 0.43 14.80
C ALA A 142 -4.16 0.04 16.24
N PRO A 143 -5.33 0.48 16.74
CA PRO A 143 -5.90 -0.01 17.99
C PRO A 143 -6.14 -1.53 17.97
N SER A 144 -6.12 -2.16 19.14
CA SER A 144 -6.39 -3.60 19.27
C SER A 144 -7.76 -3.97 18.68
N GLY A 145 -7.79 -4.99 17.83
CA GLY A 145 -9.01 -5.46 17.14
C GLY A 145 -9.18 -4.95 15.71
N ALA A 146 -8.27 -4.11 15.23
CA ALA A 146 -8.20 -3.66 13.84
C ALA A 146 -8.13 -4.82 12.83
N ARG A 147 -8.90 -4.71 11.73
CA ARG A 147 -8.86 -5.64 10.61
C ARG A 147 -8.20 -4.97 9.40
N VAL A 148 -7.28 -5.69 8.76
CA VAL A 148 -6.66 -5.29 7.50
C VAL A 148 -7.24 -6.19 6.40
N THR A 149 -7.61 -5.58 5.29
CA THR A 149 -8.13 -6.26 4.10
C THR A 149 -7.12 -6.13 2.96
N PHE A 150 -7.07 -7.15 2.11
CA PHE A 150 -6.27 -7.14 0.89
C PHE A 150 -7.19 -7.14 -0.33
N GLY A 151 -6.79 -6.45 -1.39
CA GLY A 151 -7.50 -6.41 -2.65
C GLY A 151 -6.56 -6.30 -3.84
N ALA A 152 -7.13 -6.44 -5.03
CA ALA A 152 -6.42 -6.30 -6.28
C ALA A 152 -7.32 -5.56 -7.28
N ASN A 153 -6.78 -4.52 -7.91
CA ASN A 153 -7.38 -3.87 -9.04
C ASN A 153 -6.60 -4.23 -10.31
N TRP A 154 -7.09 -5.25 -11.03
CA TRP A 154 -6.43 -5.78 -12.22
C TRP A 154 -6.41 -4.82 -13.41
N SER A 155 -7.38 -3.92 -13.53
CA SER A 155 -7.40 -2.92 -14.62
C SER A 155 -6.36 -1.82 -14.42
N ALA A 156 -5.95 -1.57 -13.16
CA ALA A 156 -4.85 -0.69 -12.80
C ALA A 156 -3.53 -1.43 -12.52
N GLY A 157 -3.53 -2.77 -12.52
CA GLY A 157 -2.37 -3.60 -12.21
C GLY A 157 -1.86 -3.44 -10.77
N MET A 158 -2.75 -3.14 -9.80
CA MET A 158 -2.36 -2.74 -8.44
C MET A 158 -2.90 -3.73 -7.41
N LEU A 159 -2.02 -4.23 -6.54
CA LEU A 159 -2.42 -4.88 -5.29
C LEU A 159 -2.51 -3.81 -4.21
N PHE A 160 -3.36 -4.01 -3.20
CA PHE A 160 -3.43 -3.08 -2.08
C PHE A 160 -3.80 -3.79 -0.78
N ALA A 161 -3.19 -3.36 0.32
CA ALA A 161 -3.66 -3.61 1.67
C ALA A 161 -4.29 -2.34 2.24
N CYS A 162 -5.49 -2.44 2.79
CA CYS A 162 -6.21 -1.32 3.37
C CYS A 162 -6.76 -1.63 4.77
N ALA A 163 -6.89 -0.60 5.58
CA ALA A 163 -7.44 -0.65 6.93
C ALA A 163 -8.62 0.34 7.05
N GLU A 164 -9.70 0.03 6.31
CA GLU A 164 -10.85 0.92 6.18
C GLU A 164 -11.53 1.15 7.53
N GLY A 165 -11.89 2.40 7.82
CA GLY A 165 -12.45 2.82 9.11
C GLY A 165 -11.41 3.10 10.20
N ILE A 166 -10.11 2.99 9.92
CA ILE A 166 -9.04 3.32 10.87
C ILE A 166 -8.33 4.60 10.45
N VAL A 167 -8.44 5.61 11.30
CA VAL A 167 -7.77 6.91 11.12
C VAL A 167 -6.45 6.91 11.86
N TYR A 168 -5.36 7.14 11.12
CA TYR A 168 -4.01 7.21 11.66
C TYR A 168 -3.55 8.66 11.78
N ALA A 169 -2.84 8.99 12.86
CA ALA A 169 -2.13 10.25 12.96
C ALA A 169 -1.07 10.36 11.85
N ARG A 170 -0.84 11.57 11.34
CA ARG A 170 0.06 11.88 10.22
C ARG A 170 1.38 11.10 10.23
N ARG A 171 2.09 11.11 11.37
CA ARG A 171 3.39 10.43 11.51
C ARG A 171 3.27 8.92 11.37
N ARG A 172 2.23 8.32 11.95
CA ARG A 172 1.99 6.88 11.85
C ARG A 172 1.66 6.49 10.42
N TYR A 173 0.79 7.25 9.77
CA TYR A 173 0.47 7.01 8.37
C TYR A 173 1.70 7.11 7.48
N LEU A 174 2.49 8.19 7.60
CA LEU A 174 3.76 8.35 6.86
C LEU A 174 4.72 7.17 7.05
N THR A 175 4.81 6.62 8.27
CA THR A 175 5.60 5.41 8.52
C THR A 175 5.06 4.20 7.77
N ILE A 176 3.73 3.99 7.79
CA ILE A 176 3.09 2.89 7.06
C ILE A 176 3.41 2.99 5.57
N VAL A 177 3.11 4.14 4.96
CA VAL A 177 3.24 4.31 3.52
C VAL A 177 4.69 4.21 3.03
N ILE A 178 5.69 4.66 3.80
CA ILE A 178 7.10 4.57 3.37
C ILE A 178 7.76 3.21 3.69
N ALA A 179 7.16 2.40 4.58
CA ALA A 179 7.80 1.19 5.09
C ALA A 179 8.17 0.18 3.99
N PRO A 180 7.32 -0.13 2.99
CA PRO A 180 7.69 -1.08 1.94
C PRO A 180 8.87 -0.62 1.10
N THR A 181 8.91 0.67 0.75
CA THR A 181 10.04 1.28 0.00
C THR A 181 11.38 0.96 0.68
N VAL A 182 11.43 1.01 2.01
CA VAL A 182 12.66 0.77 2.77
C VAL A 182 12.88 -0.73 2.99
N VAL A 183 11.91 -1.42 3.59
CA VAL A 183 12.06 -2.79 4.08
C VAL A 183 12.24 -3.78 2.94
N VAL A 184 11.36 -3.75 1.93
CA VAL A 184 11.38 -4.73 0.84
C VAL A 184 12.58 -4.51 -0.06
N THR A 185 12.88 -3.25 -0.40
CA THR A 185 14.06 -2.91 -1.23
C THR A 185 15.36 -3.37 -0.56
N ALA A 186 15.53 -3.11 0.74
CA ALA A 186 16.71 -3.55 1.48
C ALA A 186 16.82 -5.08 1.51
N LEU A 187 15.71 -5.79 1.79
CA LEU A 187 15.69 -7.25 1.83
C LEU A 187 16.06 -7.86 0.47
N VAL A 188 15.50 -7.35 -0.63
CA VAL A 188 15.80 -7.83 -1.98
C VAL A 188 17.28 -7.66 -2.32
N LEU A 189 17.88 -6.52 -1.98
CA LEU A 189 19.31 -6.27 -2.20
C LEU A 189 20.19 -7.23 -1.37
N ILE A 190 19.86 -7.41 -0.09
CA ILE A 190 20.59 -8.32 0.81
C ILE A 190 20.51 -9.76 0.30
N ILE A 191 19.31 -10.21 -0.10
CA ILE A 191 19.09 -11.54 -0.67
C ILE A 191 19.89 -11.71 -1.95
N GLY A 192 19.85 -10.75 -2.89
CA GLY A 192 20.63 -10.81 -4.12
C GLY A 192 22.13 -11.00 -3.86
N VAL A 193 22.70 -10.25 -2.92
CA VAL A 193 24.09 -10.41 -2.50
C VAL A 193 24.34 -11.78 -1.86
N ALA A 194 23.48 -12.20 -0.92
CA ALA A 194 23.64 -13.46 -0.19
C ALA A 194 23.57 -14.71 -1.11
N PHE A 195 22.79 -14.64 -2.19
CA PHE A 195 22.66 -15.71 -3.18
C PHE A 195 23.63 -15.57 -4.37
N GLY A 196 24.58 -14.63 -4.33
CA GLY A 196 25.55 -14.44 -5.42
C GLY A 196 24.92 -13.96 -6.73
N THR A 197 23.76 -13.31 -6.66
CA THR A 197 23.05 -12.69 -7.79
C THR A 197 22.77 -11.20 -7.49
N PRO A 198 23.81 -10.39 -7.19
CA PRO A 198 23.63 -8.99 -6.80
C PRO A 198 23.03 -8.14 -7.92
N VAL A 199 23.26 -8.46 -9.20
CA VAL A 199 22.66 -7.71 -10.31
C VAL A 199 21.17 -8.00 -10.43
N LEU A 200 20.77 -9.27 -10.27
CA LEU A 200 19.36 -9.66 -10.17
C LEU A 200 18.67 -8.94 -9.01
N GLY A 201 19.30 -8.94 -7.82
CA GLY A 201 18.77 -8.21 -6.67
C GLY A 201 18.58 -6.72 -6.95
N CYS A 202 19.55 -6.08 -7.61
CA CYS A 202 19.44 -4.67 -8.02
C CYS A 202 18.30 -4.45 -9.02
N ALA A 203 18.13 -5.34 -10.00
CA ALA A 203 17.07 -5.26 -11.00
C ALA A 203 15.67 -5.44 -10.36
N VAL A 204 15.50 -6.40 -9.45
CA VAL A 204 14.25 -6.61 -8.71
C VAL A 204 13.95 -5.41 -7.81
N ALA A 205 14.96 -4.85 -7.14
CA ALA A 205 14.82 -3.64 -6.33
C ALA A 205 14.35 -2.44 -7.17
N ALA A 206 14.90 -2.26 -8.38
CA ALA A 206 14.45 -1.24 -9.31
C ALA A 206 12.96 -1.39 -9.69
N ILE A 207 12.53 -2.62 -10.03
CA ILE A 207 11.14 -2.91 -10.37
C ILE A 207 10.20 -2.68 -9.17
N HIS A 208 10.61 -3.09 -7.97
CA HIS A 208 9.86 -2.84 -6.74
C HIS A 208 9.67 -1.34 -6.47
N LEU A 209 10.71 -0.53 -6.66
CA LEU A 209 10.62 0.93 -6.50
C LEU A 209 9.67 1.58 -7.50
N CYS A 210 9.50 1.03 -8.70
CA CYS A 210 8.47 1.48 -9.63
C CYS A 210 7.06 1.32 -9.06
N GLY A 211 6.81 0.22 -8.34
CA GLY A 211 5.55 -0.05 -7.63
C GLY A 211 5.31 0.89 -6.44
N CYS A 212 6.38 1.37 -5.81
CA CYS A 212 6.31 2.30 -4.67
C CYS A 212 5.90 3.74 -5.06
N ALA A 213 5.73 4.05 -6.35
CA ALA A 213 5.43 5.42 -6.78
C ALA A 213 4.13 5.97 -6.15
N GLY A 214 3.08 5.15 -6.01
CA GLY A 214 1.85 5.59 -5.34
C GLY A 214 2.10 6.09 -3.91
N ASP A 215 2.89 5.35 -3.15
CA ASP A 215 3.28 5.70 -1.79
C ASP A 215 4.00 7.04 -1.70
N TRP A 216 4.93 7.27 -2.63
CA TRP A 216 5.69 8.51 -2.69
C TRP A 216 4.79 9.71 -2.98
N TYR A 217 3.71 9.51 -3.75
CA TYR A 217 2.71 10.56 -3.98
C TYR A 217 1.98 10.93 -2.69
N TYR A 218 1.57 9.95 -1.89
CA TYR A 218 0.92 10.22 -0.60
C TYR A 218 1.88 10.90 0.36
N VAL A 219 3.11 10.40 0.50
CA VAL A 219 4.16 11.03 1.32
C VAL A 219 4.36 12.49 0.89
N ARG A 220 4.51 12.74 -0.42
CA ARG A 220 4.65 14.10 -0.96
C ARG A 220 3.46 14.98 -0.61
N THR A 221 2.24 14.48 -0.77
CA THR A 221 1.00 15.24 -0.54
C THR A 221 0.86 15.60 0.94
N ILE A 222 1.07 14.62 1.82
CA ILE A 222 0.99 14.79 3.28
C ILE A 222 2.09 15.72 3.78
N CYS A 223 3.32 15.61 3.28
CA CYS A 223 4.43 16.47 3.70
C CYS A 223 4.26 17.93 3.23
N ARG A 224 3.68 18.14 2.04
CA ARG A 224 3.50 19.50 1.48
C ARG A 224 2.37 20.29 2.13
N ASN A 225 1.38 19.63 2.72
CA ASN A 225 0.27 20.31 3.39
C ASN A 225 0.36 20.09 4.91
N PRO A 226 0.84 21.09 5.68
CA PRO A 226 1.00 20.96 7.12
C PRO A 226 -0.34 20.84 7.87
N ALA A 227 -1.46 21.25 7.27
CA ALA A 227 -2.78 21.16 7.87
C ALA A 227 -3.31 19.72 7.93
N ILE A 228 -2.70 18.77 7.19
CA ILE A 228 -3.05 17.35 7.29
C ILE A 228 -2.50 16.81 8.62
N ALA A 229 -3.41 16.44 9.51
CA ALA A 229 -3.13 15.88 10.82
C ALA A 229 -3.44 14.38 10.87
N TYR A 230 -4.40 13.91 10.07
CA TYR A 230 -4.85 12.52 10.07
C TYR A 230 -5.09 11.97 8.66
N CYS A 231 -4.96 10.66 8.52
CA CYS A 231 -5.09 9.95 7.26
C CYS A 231 -5.83 8.63 7.46
N GLU A 232 -6.72 8.29 6.54
CA GLU A 232 -7.42 7.00 6.48
C GLU A 232 -7.11 6.35 5.14
N ASP A 233 -6.68 5.09 5.18
CA ASP A 233 -6.52 4.27 3.99
C ASP A 233 -7.84 3.56 3.67
N THR A 234 -8.30 3.69 2.43
CA THR A 234 -9.58 3.14 1.98
C THR A 234 -9.37 2.27 0.75
N THR A 235 -10.35 1.44 0.45
CA THR A 235 -10.35 0.57 -0.74
C THR A 235 -10.12 1.32 -2.07
N TRP A 236 -10.40 2.62 -2.12
CA TRP A 236 -10.32 3.43 -3.35
C TRP A 236 -9.20 4.49 -3.34
N GLY A 237 -8.45 4.59 -2.24
CA GLY A 237 -7.40 5.58 -2.05
C GLY A 237 -7.36 6.13 -0.63
N VAL A 238 -7.02 7.42 -0.46
CA VAL A 238 -6.68 7.98 0.85
C VAL A 238 -7.53 9.20 1.18
N ARG A 239 -8.13 9.20 2.37
CA ARG A 239 -8.80 10.39 2.93
C ARG A 239 -7.85 11.12 3.87
N LEU A 240 -7.82 12.44 3.74
CA LEU A 240 -6.91 13.32 4.46
C LEU A 240 -7.72 14.32 5.28
N PHE A 241 -7.39 14.45 6.56
CA PHE A 241 -8.11 15.30 7.51
C PHE A 241 -7.16 16.26 8.23
N GLY A 242 -7.67 17.42 8.61
CA GLY A 242 -7.01 18.36 9.50
C GLY A 242 -7.78 18.54 10.81
N GLU A 243 -7.21 19.31 11.71
CA GLU A 243 -7.85 19.74 12.95
C GLU A 243 -9.01 20.72 12.64
N GLY A 244 -10.19 20.53 13.27
CA GLY A 244 -11.34 21.44 13.23
C GLY A 244 -12.63 20.85 12.63
N GLU A 245 -13.74 21.57 12.73
CA GLU A 245 -15.09 21.11 12.33
C GLU A 245 -15.27 21.00 10.79
N GLU A 246 -15.92 19.92 10.32
CA GLU A 246 -16.50 19.90 8.97
C GLU A 246 -17.57 20.99 8.89
N ALA A 247 -17.43 21.94 7.96
CA ALA A 247 -18.48 22.93 7.74
C ALA A 247 -19.77 22.21 7.35
N ARG A 248 -20.71 22.11 8.29
CA ARG A 248 -22.06 21.58 8.02
C ARG A 248 -22.68 22.41 6.91
N ALA A 249 -22.87 21.78 5.75
CA ALA A 249 -23.65 22.32 4.64
C ALA A 249 -25.15 22.21 4.94
#